data_AF-A0A087M5D8-F1
#
_entry.id   AF-A0A087M5D8-F1
#
_cell.length_a   1.000
_cell.length_b   1.000
_cell.length_c   1.000
_cell.angle_alpha   90.00
_cell.angle_beta   90.00
_cell.angle_gamma   90.00
#
_symmetry.space_group_name_H-M   'P 1'
#
loop_
_entity.id
_entity.type
_entity.pdbx_description
1 polymer ?
#
loop_
_entity_poly.entity_id
_entity_poly.type
_entity_poly.pdbx_seq_one_letter_code
_entity_poly.pdbx_strand_id
1 'polypeptide(L)'
;MATTEPMPDAYIAEFLDLARSANVTFDITEDRLHMRMVNPHWAMWSPIRHLLDEIGQERIEAFVRRETAARQAVESWNEASVERLMGAAEVMRGGA
;
A
#
# COMPACT_ATOMS: atom_id res chain seq x y z
N MET A 1 21.72 -18.22 -20.88
CA MET A 1 21.49 -17.18 -19.87
C MET A 1 20.07 -16.66 -20.10
N ALA A 2 19.08 -17.23 -19.42
CA ALA A 2 17.71 -16.73 -19.52
C ALA A 2 17.66 -15.40 -18.77
N THR A 3 17.43 -14.30 -19.48
CA THR A 3 17.11 -13.01 -18.87
C THR A 3 15.72 -13.15 -18.27
N THR A 4 15.64 -13.53 -17.01
CA THR A 4 14.41 -13.43 -16.22
C THR A 4 14.09 -11.94 -16.15
N GLU A 5 13.21 -11.46 -17.02
CA GLU A 5 12.63 -10.13 -16.86
C GLU A 5 12.12 -10.03 -15.41
N PRO A 6 12.54 -9.02 -14.63
CA PRO A 6 12.08 -8.90 -13.27
C PRO A 6 10.56 -8.78 -13.32
N MET A 7 9.86 -9.78 -12.75
CA MET A 7 8.40 -9.84 -12.68
C MET A 7 7.84 -8.43 -12.41
N PRO A 8 7.06 -7.81 -13.31
CA PRO A 8 6.70 -6.40 -13.17
C PRO A 8 6.00 -6.12 -11.85
N ASP A 9 6.25 -4.96 -11.25
CA ASP A 9 5.60 -4.49 -10.01
C ASP A 9 4.06 -4.60 -10.07
N ALA A 10 3.47 -4.57 -11.28
CA ALA A 10 2.04 -4.81 -11.51
C ALA A 10 1.57 -6.16 -10.94
N TYR A 11 2.34 -7.24 -11.09
CA TYR A 11 1.99 -8.55 -10.54
C TYR A 11 1.99 -8.56 -9.01
N ILE A 12 2.89 -7.79 -8.38
CA ILE A 12 2.94 -7.64 -6.93
C ILE A 12 1.71 -6.85 -6.46
N ALA A 13 1.33 -5.80 -7.18
CA ALA A 13 0.12 -5.03 -6.89
C ALA A 13 -1.15 -5.88 -6.97
N GLU A 14 -1.30 -6.68 -8.03
CA GLU A 14 -2.43 -7.61 -8.20
C GLU A 14 -2.48 -8.66 -7.07
N PHE A 15 -1.33 -9.23 -6.70
CA PHE A 15 -1.24 -10.15 -5.56
C PHE A 15 -1.72 -9.50 -4.25
N LEU A 16 -1.25 -8.28 -3.97
CA LEU A 16 -1.64 -7.55 -2.74
C LEU A 16 -3.14 -7.20 -2.74
N ASP A 17 -3.73 -6.93 -3.90
CA ASP A 17 -5.16 -6.68 -4.04
C ASP A 17 -5.99 -7.95 -3.80
N LEU A 18 -5.56 -9.10 -4.34
CA LEU A 18 -6.16 -10.40 -4.07
C LEU A 18 -6.05 -10.77 -2.58
N ALA A 19 -4.90 -10.51 -1.95
CA ALA A 19 -4.71 -10.72 -0.53
C ALA A 19 -5.69 -9.84 0.29
N ARG A 20 -5.82 -8.56 -0.07
CA ARG A 20 -6.75 -7.63 0.59
C ARG A 20 -8.19 -8.11 0.47
N SER A 21 -8.58 -8.62 -0.70
CA SER A 21 -9.90 -9.22 -0.94
C SER A 21 -10.16 -10.44 -0.04
N ALA A 22 -9.11 -11.14 0.39
CA ALA A 22 -9.18 -12.25 1.33
C ALA A 22 -9.06 -11.83 2.81
N ASN A 23 -9.13 -10.53 3.13
CA ASN A 23 -8.87 -9.93 4.45
C ASN A 23 -7.45 -10.21 4.98
N VAL A 24 -6.48 -10.22 4.06
CA VAL A 24 -5.05 -10.35 4.35
C VAL A 24 -4.35 -9.09 3.88
N THR A 25 -3.74 -8.35 4.80
CA THR A 25 -3.06 -7.09 4.49
C THR A 25 -1.58 -7.15 4.84
N PHE A 26 -0.77 -6.38 4.12
CA PHE A 26 0.65 -6.23 4.35
C PHE A 26 0.93 -4.77 4.68
N ASP A 27 1.74 -4.54 5.70
CA ASP A 27 2.09 -3.20 6.18
C ASP A 27 3.55 -3.17 6.66
N ILE A 28 4.14 -1.98 6.77
CA ILE A 28 5.49 -1.80 7.30
C ILE A 28 5.37 -1.12 8.66
N THR A 29 5.62 -1.86 9.73
CA THR A 29 5.68 -1.33 11.09
C THR A 29 7.04 -1.65 11.70
N GLU A 30 7.63 -0.71 12.43
CA GLU A 30 8.94 -0.88 13.07
C GLU A 30 10.05 -1.38 12.12
N ASP A 31 10.06 -0.83 10.91
CA ASP A 31 10.99 -1.16 9.81
C ASP A 31 10.90 -2.61 9.31
N ARG A 32 9.80 -3.32 9.58
CA ARG A 32 9.59 -4.70 9.16
C ARG A 32 8.29 -4.87 8.38
N LEU A 33 8.28 -5.80 7.44
CA LEU A 33 7.05 -6.24 6.78
C LEU A 33 6.21 -7.10 7.73
N HIS A 34 5.01 -6.63 8.04
CA HIS A 34 4.02 -7.34 8.81
C HIS A 34 2.85 -7.77 7.93
N MET A 35 2.50 -9.05 8.06
CA MET A 35 1.30 -9.62 7.46
C MET A 35 0.22 -9.71 8.53
N ARG A 36 -0.94 -9.12 8.27
CA ARG A 36 -2.08 -9.11 9.17
C ARG A 36 -3.25 -9.84 8.53
N MET A 37 -3.80 -10.82 9.25
CA MET A 37 -5.01 -11.55 8.86
C MET A 37 -6.12 -11.25 9.86
N VAL A 38 -7.25 -10.71 9.40
CA VAL A 38 -8.41 -10.45 10.26
C VAL A 38 -9.62 -11.12 9.64
N ASN A 39 -10.12 -12.20 10.25
CA ASN A 39 -11.18 -13.03 9.67
C ASN A 39 -10.92 -13.39 8.18
N PRO A 40 -9.80 -14.08 7.89
CA PRO A 40 -9.39 -14.33 6.51
C PRO A 40 -10.36 -15.26 5.77
N HIS A 41 -10.64 -14.93 4.52
CA HIS A 41 -11.44 -15.78 3.64
C HIS A 41 -10.55 -16.90 3.06
N TRP A 42 -10.44 -18.01 3.78
CA TRP A 42 -9.52 -19.11 3.44
C TRP A 42 -9.72 -19.70 2.04
N ALA A 43 -10.97 -19.75 1.54
CA ALA A 43 -11.25 -20.22 0.18
C ALA A 43 -10.60 -19.34 -0.90
N MET A 44 -10.42 -18.05 -0.64
CA MET A 44 -9.73 -17.12 -1.53
C MET A 44 -8.22 -17.07 -1.24
N TRP A 45 -7.82 -17.15 0.02
CA TRP A 45 -6.41 -17.05 0.40
C TRP A 45 -5.58 -18.31 0.09
N SER A 46 -6.12 -19.51 0.35
CA SER A 46 -5.41 -20.78 0.15
C SER A 46 -4.83 -20.97 -1.26
N PRO A 47 -5.57 -20.73 -2.36
CA PRO A 47 -5.04 -20.96 -3.70
C PRO A 47 -3.92 -20.01 -4.08
N ILE A 48 -3.86 -18.80 -3.52
CA ILE A 48 -2.87 -17.77 -3.89
C ILE A 48 -1.70 -17.66 -2.90
N ARG A 49 -1.75 -18.36 -1.76
CA ARG A 49 -0.74 -18.29 -0.71
C ARG A 49 0.67 -18.62 -1.21
N HIS A 50 0.81 -19.57 -2.13
CA HIS A 50 2.09 -20.00 -2.69
C HIS A 50 2.84 -18.87 -3.41
N LEU A 51 2.12 -17.83 -3.88
CA LEU A 51 2.71 -16.65 -4.49
C LEU A 51 3.59 -15.86 -3.50
N LEU A 52 3.41 -16.03 -2.18
CA LEU A 52 4.32 -15.45 -1.19
C LEU A 52 5.76 -15.97 -1.35
N ASP A 53 5.90 -17.28 -1.55
CA ASP A 53 7.18 -17.92 -1.74
C ASP A 53 7.77 -17.60 -3.12
N GLU A 54 6.92 -17.49 -4.14
CA GLU A 54 7.36 -17.16 -5.51
C GLU A 54 7.77 -15.69 -5.70
N ILE A 55 7.03 -14.76 -5.08
CA ILE A 55 7.35 -13.32 -5.13
C ILE A 55 8.52 -13.01 -4.21
N GLY A 56 8.56 -13.63 -3.04
CA GLY A 56 9.59 -13.43 -2.02
C GLY A 56 9.37 -12.19 -1.16
N GLN A 57 9.76 -12.30 0.11
CA GLN A 57 9.58 -11.26 1.11
C GLN A 57 10.21 -9.92 0.71
N GLU A 58 11.45 -9.93 0.21
CA GLU A 58 12.20 -8.70 -0.13
C GLU A 58 11.48 -7.84 -1.17
N ARG A 59 10.81 -8.50 -2.14
CA ARG A 59 10.10 -7.81 -3.22
C ARG A 59 8.78 -7.23 -2.75
N ILE A 60 8.03 -7.98 -1.93
CA ILE A 60 6.80 -7.48 -1.29
C ILE A 60 7.14 -6.29 -0.39
N GLU A 61 8.20 -6.41 0.41
CA GLU A 61 8.64 -5.33 1.28
C GLU A 61 9.02 -4.07 0.49
N ALA A 62 9.86 -4.20 -0.55
CA ALA A 62 10.25 -3.08 -1.40
C ALA A 62 9.04 -2.39 -2.06
N PHE A 63 8.05 -3.17 -2.51
CA PHE A 63 6.83 -2.61 -3.10
C PHE A 63 5.97 -1.89 -2.05
N VAL A 64 5.71 -2.52 -0.90
CA VAL A 64 4.90 -1.91 0.18
C VAL A 64 5.58 -0.65 0.72
N ARG A 65 6.91 -0.62 0.87
CA ARG A 65 7.65 0.59 1.26
C ARG A 65 7.44 1.73 0.25
N ARG A 66 7.50 1.44 -1.06
CA ARG A 66 7.24 2.43 -2.11
C ARG A 66 5.80 2.93 -2.07
N GLU A 67 4.82 2.04 -1.92
CA GLU A 67 3.41 2.39 -1.82
C GLU A 67 3.11 3.23 -0.57
N THR A 68 3.64 2.85 0.60
CA THR A 68 3.47 3.63 1.84
C THR A 68 4.10 5.00 1.71
N ALA A 69 5.29 5.12 1.13
CA ALA A 69 5.91 6.42 0.85
C ALA A 69 5.06 7.27 -0.12
N ALA A 70 4.46 6.65 -1.15
CA ALA A 70 3.57 7.34 -2.07
C ALA A 70 2.27 7.81 -1.38
N ARG A 71 1.68 6.98 -0.52
CA ARG A 71 0.49 7.34 0.27
C ARG A 71 0.77 8.47 1.25
N GLN A 72 1.88 8.41 1.98
CA GLN A 72 2.29 9.48 2.91
C GLN A 72 2.54 10.80 2.18
N ALA A 73 3.15 10.76 0.99
CA ALA A 73 3.30 11.95 0.17
C ALA A 73 1.91 12.53 -0.17
N VAL A 74 1.00 11.72 -0.71
CA VAL A 74 -0.35 12.18 -1.08
C VAL A 74 -1.14 12.73 0.13
N GLU A 75 -1.03 12.09 1.29
CA GLU A 75 -1.68 12.54 2.53
C GLU A 75 -1.15 13.93 2.95
N SER A 76 0.17 14.11 2.95
CA SER A 76 0.81 15.40 3.23
C SER A 76 0.39 16.50 2.25
N TRP A 77 0.23 16.18 0.96
CA TRP A 77 -0.29 17.11 -0.05
C TRP A 77 -1.75 17.49 0.19
N ASN A 78 -2.56 16.53 0.66
CA ASN A 78 -3.97 16.75 0.98
C ASN A 78 -4.11 17.62 2.24
N GLU A 79 -3.35 17.34 3.29
CA GLU A 79 -3.30 18.16 4.51
C GLU A 79 -2.90 19.61 4.20
N ALA A 80 -1.84 19.81 3.40
CA ALA A 80 -1.41 21.14 2.98
C ALA A 80 -2.44 21.87 2.10
N SER A 81 -3.25 21.15 1.32
CA SER A 81 -4.37 21.73 0.56
C SER A 81 -5.53 22.13 1.48
N VAL A 82 -5.86 21.30 2.47
CA VAL A 82 -6.91 21.59 3.45
C VAL A 82 -6.53 22.81 4.30
N GLU A 83 -5.28 22.91 4.76
CA GLU A 83 -4.78 24.10 5.48
C GLU A 83 -4.89 25.38 4.64
N ARG A 84 -4.52 25.32 3.35
CA ARG A 84 -4.68 26.46 2.43
C ARG A 84 -6.14 26.85 2.23
N LEU A 85 -7.04 25.88 2.08
CA LEU A 85 -8.47 26.13 1.93
C LEU A 85 -9.08 26.74 3.19
N MET A 86 -8.69 26.26 4.37
CA MET A 86 -9.12 26.83 5.65
C MET A 86 -8.60 28.26 5.84
N GLY A 87 -7.32 28.51 5.56
CA GLY A 87 -6.73 29.85 5.62
C GLY A 87 -7.38 30.84 4.64
N ALA A 88 -7.69 30.41 3.42
CA ALA A 88 -8.42 31.23 2.45
C ALA A 88 -9.86 31.54 2.90
N ALA A 89 -10.54 30.58 3.54
CA ALA A 89 -11.87 30.79 4.09
C ALA A 89 -11.88 31.76 5.29
N GLU A 90 -10.82 31.76 6.10
CA GLU A 90 -10.67 32.67 7.23
C GLU A 90 -10.43 34.12 6.78
N VAL A 91 -9.62 34.33 5.73
CA VAL A 91 -9.39 35.65 5.11
C VAL A 91 -10.69 36.22 4.54
N MET A 92 -11.55 35.39 3.94
CA MET A 92 -12.87 35.82 3.44
C MET A 92 -13.88 36.09 4.56
N ARG A 93 -13.70 35.51 5.75
CA ARG A 93 -14.58 35.71 6.92
C ARG A 93 -14.16 36.91 7.78
N GLY A 94 -12.87 37.26 7.81
CA GLY A 94 -12.32 38.38 8.59
C GLY A 94 -12.25 39.72 7.87
N GLY A 95 -12.55 39.77 6.56
CA GLY A 95 -12.63 41.00 5.78
C GLY A 95 -14.03 41.60 5.78
N ALA A 96 -14.45 42.22 6.89
CA ALA A 96 -15.62 43.09 6.97
C ALA A 96 -15.31 44.32 7.83
#